data_AF-A0A259CC30-F1
#
_entry.id   AF-A0A259CC30-F1
#
_cell.length_a   1.000
_cell.length_b   1.000
_cell.length_c   1.000
_cell.angle_alpha   90.00
_cell.angle_beta   90.00
_cell.angle_gamma   90.00
#
_symmetry.space_group_name_H-M   'P 1'
#
loop_
_entity.id
_entity.type
_entity.pdbx_description
1 polymer ?
#
loop_
_entity_poly.entity_id
_entity_poly.type
_entity_poly.pdbx_seq_one_letter_code
_entity_poly.pdbx_strand_id
1 'polypeptide(L)'
;MSVNLPLPQKDQLKPVQGFEMGIAQAGIKKANRKDVLVMTLVPGSQLAGVFTLNRFCAAPVQVCREHLALGDAKGGIRALVVNTGNANAGTGERGMRDALATCDALAQELKLNPEQILPF
;
A
#
# COMPACT_ATOMS: atom_id res chain seq x y z
N MET A 1 15.72 5.66 -9.79
CA MET A 1 15.08 5.95 -11.09
C MET A 1 15.65 4.99 -12.10
N SER A 2 14.81 4.33 -12.90
CA SER A 2 15.28 3.53 -14.04
C SER A 2 16.00 4.45 -15.02
N VAL A 3 17.27 4.14 -15.29
CA VAL A 3 18.06 4.88 -16.28
C VAL A 3 17.56 4.43 -17.67
N ASN A 4 17.25 5.38 -18.55
CA ASN A 4 16.83 5.12 -19.94
C ASN A 4 15.49 4.40 -20.16
N LEU A 5 14.59 4.38 -19.18
CA LEU A 5 13.22 3.89 -19.44
C LEU A 5 12.36 5.06 -19.96
N PRO A 6 11.92 5.04 -21.24
CA PRO A 6 10.94 6.01 -21.71
C PRO A 6 9.67 5.88 -20.87
N LEU A 7 9.15 7.01 -20.38
CA LEU A 7 7.93 7.00 -19.59
C LEU A 7 6.77 6.47 -20.46
N PRO A 8 5.99 5.50 -19.97
CA PRO A 8 4.84 5.01 -20.72
C PRO A 8 3.84 6.14 -20.94
N GLN A 9 3.31 6.22 -22.16
CA GLN A 9 2.24 7.17 -22.49
C GLN A 9 0.93 6.65 -21.88
N LYS A 10 0.25 7.51 -21.11
CA LYS A 10 -0.92 7.12 -20.30
C LYS A 10 -2.05 6.52 -21.14
N ASP A 11 -2.29 7.09 -22.32
CA ASP A 11 -3.29 6.65 -23.31
C ASP A 11 -2.96 5.30 -23.95
N GLN A 12 -1.71 4.84 -23.85
CA GLN A 12 -1.29 3.53 -24.34
C GLN A 12 -1.35 2.43 -23.28
N LEU A 13 -1.61 2.79 -22.02
CA LEU A 13 -1.75 1.81 -20.94
C LEU A 13 -3.10 1.10 -21.03
N LYS A 14 -3.06 -0.21 -21.23
CA LYS A 14 -4.27 -1.05 -21.23
C LYS A 14 -4.75 -1.27 -19.79
N PRO A 15 -6.06 -1.21 -19.52
CA PRO A 15 -6.59 -1.54 -18.20
C PRO A 15 -6.36 -3.02 -17.90
N VAL A 16 -6.07 -3.32 -16.63
CA VAL A 16 -6.05 -4.69 -16.11
C VAL A 16 -7.40 -4.94 -15.45
N GLN A 17 -8.15 -5.91 -15.95
CA GLN A 17 -9.47 -6.22 -15.41
C GLN A 17 -9.38 -6.61 -13.92
N GLY A 18 -10.21 -5.98 -13.09
CA GLY A 18 -10.26 -6.26 -11.66
C GLY A 18 -9.16 -5.58 -10.83
N PHE A 19 -8.44 -4.63 -11.40
CA PHE A 19 -7.47 -3.78 -10.72
C PHE A 19 -7.81 -2.31 -10.95
N GLU A 20 -7.93 -1.53 -9.87
CA GLU A 20 -8.17 -0.09 -9.95
C GLU A 20 -7.16 0.69 -9.12
N MET A 21 -6.94 1.96 -9.47
CA MET A 21 -6.03 2.84 -8.75
C MET A 21 -6.61 4.25 -8.62
N GLY A 22 -6.46 4.83 -7.43
CA GLY A 22 -6.81 6.21 -7.11
C GLY A 22 -5.62 6.95 -6.51
N ILE A 23 -5.52 8.25 -6.76
CA ILE A 23 -4.46 9.10 -6.22
C ILE A 23 -5.05 10.37 -5.62
N ALA A 24 -4.53 10.79 -4.47
CA ALA A 24 -5.01 11.96 -3.73
C ALA A 24 -3.85 12.82 -3.21
N GLN A 25 -4.21 13.99 -2.68
CA GLN A 25 -3.30 14.92 -2.02
C GLN A 25 -3.67 14.99 -0.53
N ALA A 26 -2.86 14.37 0.33
CA ALA A 26 -3.04 14.38 1.78
C ALA A 26 -2.12 15.41 2.48
N GLY A 27 -1.12 15.96 1.77
CA GLY A 27 -0.26 17.01 2.30
C GLY A 27 0.79 16.50 3.30
N ILE A 28 1.26 15.28 3.13
CA ILE A 28 2.12 14.55 4.09
C ILE A 28 3.48 15.24 4.29
N LYS A 29 4.13 15.64 3.19
CA LYS A 29 5.41 16.37 3.23
C LYS A 29 5.38 17.72 2.53
N LYS A 30 4.66 17.81 1.41
CA LYS A 30 4.56 19.04 0.60
C LYS A 30 3.10 19.24 0.20
N ALA A 31 2.60 20.45 0.37
CA ALA A 31 1.28 20.83 -0.13
C ALA A 31 1.21 20.72 -1.66
N ASN A 32 -0.01 20.54 -2.19
CA ASN A 32 -0.31 20.52 -3.63
C ASN A 32 0.42 19.43 -4.45
N ARG A 33 0.81 18.32 -3.80
CA ARG A 33 1.43 17.17 -4.46
C ARG A 33 0.59 15.92 -4.20
N LYS A 34 0.37 15.13 -5.25
CA LYS A 34 -0.23 13.80 -5.10
C LYS A 34 0.75 12.92 -4.35
N ASP A 35 0.38 12.50 -3.17
CA ASP A 35 1.27 11.83 -2.21
C ASP A 35 0.63 10.62 -1.53
N VAL A 36 -0.61 10.28 -1.90
CA VAL A 36 -1.27 9.03 -1.54
C VAL A 36 -1.76 8.33 -2.81
N LEU A 37 -1.50 7.02 -2.89
CA LEU A 37 -2.00 6.10 -3.90
C LEU A 37 -2.76 4.98 -3.19
N VAL A 38 -3.96 4.67 -3.67
CA VAL A 38 -4.72 3.48 -3.26
C VAL A 38 -4.88 2.59 -4.48
N MET A 39 -4.64 1.29 -4.33
CA MET A 39 -4.87 0.28 -5.35
C MET A 39 -5.83 -0.75 -4.81
N THR A 40 -6.84 -1.14 -5.58
CA THR A 40 -7.85 -2.13 -5.17
C THR A 40 -7.83 -3.34 -6.11
N LEU A 41 -8.15 -4.50 -5.54
CA LEU A 41 -8.12 -5.80 -6.18
C LEU A 41 -9.50 -6.46 -6.03
N VAL A 42 -9.99 -7.10 -7.10
CA VAL A 42 -11.22 -7.91 -7.05
C VAL A 42 -11.03 -9.17 -6.20
N PRO A 43 -12.13 -9.76 -5.68
CA PRO A 43 -12.05 -11.04 -4.96
C PRO A 43 -11.40 -12.13 -5.84
N GLY A 44 -10.62 -13.02 -5.22
CA GLY A 44 -9.89 -14.09 -5.91
C GLY A 44 -8.54 -13.67 -6.51
N SER A 45 -8.15 -12.40 -6.38
CA SER A 45 -6.80 -11.95 -6.74
C SER A 45 -5.75 -12.59 -5.82
N GLN A 46 -4.61 -12.98 -6.40
CA GLN A 46 -3.46 -13.48 -5.65
C GLN A 46 -2.38 -12.41 -5.58
N LEU A 47 -1.73 -12.28 -4.43
CA LEU A 47 -0.66 -11.32 -4.23
C LEU A 47 0.54 -12.00 -3.59
N ALA A 48 1.72 -11.68 -4.12
CA ALA A 48 3.00 -12.09 -3.56
C ALA A 48 3.85 -10.83 -3.35
N GLY A 49 4.61 -10.79 -2.26
CA GLY A 49 5.47 -9.66 -1.91
C GLY A 49 6.86 -10.14 -1.50
N VAL A 50 7.89 -9.47 -2.00
CA VAL A 50 9.25 -9.57 -1.47
C VAL A 50 9.57 -8.28 -0.72
N PHE A 51 10.22 -8.42 0.43
CA PHE A 51 10.50 -7.30 1.32
C PHE A 51 11.99 -7.13 1.52
N THR A 52 12.38 -5.94 1.98
CA THR A 52 13.79 -5.68 2.32
C THR A 52 14.30 -6.66 3.39
N LEU A 53 15.55 -7.10 3.22
CA LEU A 53 16.27 -7.91 4.20
C LEU A 53 16.95 -7.07 5.29
N ASN A 54 16.83 -5.74 5.21
CA ASN A 54 17.42 -4.84 6.20
C ASN A 54 16.82 -5.14 7.59
N ARG A 55 17.68 -5.26 8.61
CA ARG A 55 17.23 -5.45 10.01
C ARG A 55 16.41 -4.27 10.54
N PHE A 56 16.57 -3.09 9.96
CA PHE A 56 15.84 -1.88 10.31
C PHE A 56 14.62 -1.66 9.39
N CYS A 57 13.70 -2.63 9.37
CA CYS A 57 12.46 -2.53 8.61
C CYS A 57 11.53 -1.45 9.18
N ALA A 58 11.02 -0.60 8.30
CA ALA A 58 9.95 0.34 8.63
C ALA A 58 8.69 -0.40 9.12
N ALA A 59 7.88 0.24 9.96
CA ALA A 59 6.61 -0.30 10.43
C ALA A 59 5.70 -0.86 9.30
N PRO A 60 5.46 -0.14 8.18
CA PRO A 60 4.64 -0.64 7.08
C PRO A 60 5.13 -1.97 6.48
N VAL A 61 6.45 -2.17 6.40
CA VAL A 61 7.02 -3.44 5.90
C VAL A 61 6.69 -4.60 6.84
N GLN A 62 6.67 -4.37 8.14
CA GLN A 62 6.35 -5.41 9.12
C GLN A 62 4.88 -5.80 9.03
N VAL A 63 3.97 -4.82 9.02
CA VAL A 63 2.53 -5.02 8.83
C VAL A 63 2.23 -5.73 7.52
N CYS A 64 2.88 -5.34 6.42
CA CYS A 64 2.69 -6.01 5.13
C CYS A 64 3.03 -7.50 5.17
N ARG A 65 4.15 -7.87 5.83
CA ARG A 65 4.55 -9.28 5.98
C ARG A 65 3.52 -10.07 6.79
N GLU A 66 3.04 -9.48 7.88
CA GLU A 66 2.04 -10.10 8.75
C GLU A 66 0.73 -10.32 8.00
N HIS A 67 0.20 -9.29 7.35
CA HIS A 67 -1.05 -9.39 6.58
C HIS A 67 -0.93 -10.39 5.42
N LEU A 68 0.18 -10.39 4.68
CA LEU A 68 0.40 -11.37 3.61
C LEU A 68 0.52 -12.80 4.13
N ALA A 69 1.12 -13.02 5.30
CA ALA A 69 1.26 -14.34 5.91
C ALA A 69 -0.08 -14.96 6.35
N LEU A 70 -1.13 -14.13 6.55
CA LEU A 70 -2.47 -14.62 6.84
C LEU A 70 -3.14 -15.27 5.62
N GLY A 71 -2.68 -14.94 4.41
CA GLY A 71 -3.21 -15.48 3.16
C GLY A 71 -4.73 -15.38 3.06
N ASP A 72 -5.35 -16.45 2.58
CA ASP A 72 -6.81 -16.51 2.38
C ASP A 72 -7.60 -16.66 3.69
N ALA A 73 -6.94 -16.92 4.84
CA ALA A 73 -7.63 -17.06 6.13
C ALA A 73 -8.38 -15.79 6.55
N LYS A 74 -8.01 -14.63 6.00
CA LYS A 74 -8.68 -13.33 6.18
C LYS A 74 -9.33 -12.78 4.92
N GLY A 75 -9.54 -13.63 3.91
CA GLY A 75 -10.16 -13.25 2.63
C GLY A 75 -9.19 -12.66 1.61
N GLY A 76 -7.88 -12.84 1.81
CA GLY A 76 -6.82 -12.39 0.92
C GLY A 76 -6.63 -10.86 0.90
N ILE A 77 -5.53 -10.40 0.31
CA ILE A 77 -5.25 -8.97 0.15
C ILE A 77 -6.18 -8.37 -0.92
N ARG A 78 -6.80 -7.25 -0.59
CA ARG A 78 -7.83 -6.59 -1.42
C ARG A 78 -7.50 -5.13 -1.74
N ALA A 79 -6.61 -4.51 -0.97
CA ALA A 79 -6.12 -3.18 -1.31
C ALA A 79 -4.71 -2.92 -0.80
N LEU A 80 -4.06 -1.95 -1.43
CA LEU A 80 -2.78 -1.40 -1.02
C LEU A 80 -2.96 0.11 -0.85
N VAL A 81 -2.32 0.67 0.18
CA VAL A 81 -2.23 2.12 0.39
C VAL A 81 -0.76 2.50 0.44
N VAL A 82 -0.36 3.44 -0.41
CA VAL A 82 1.02 3.88 -0.53
C VAL A 82 1.09 5.37 -0.27
N ASN A 83 1.97 5.80 0.62
CA ASN A 83 2.24 7.22 0.83
C ASN A 83 3.64 7.63 0.35
N THR A 84 3.82 8.92 0.05
CA THR A 84 5.15 9.48 -0.23
C THR A 84 5.46 10.66 0.70
N GLY A 85 6.73 10.87 0.99
CA GLY A 85 7.19 11.97 1.84
C GLY A 85 7.47 11.60 3.30
N ASN A 86 6.95 10.47 3.77
CA ASN A 86 7.30 9.89 5.07
C ASN A 86 7.38 8.37 4.91
N ALA A 87 8.50 7.76 5.31
CA ALA A 87 8.72 6.32 5.21
C ALA A 87 8.20 5.53 6.42
N ASN A 88 7.83 6.23 7.51
CA ASN A 88 7.47 5.61 8.79
C ASN A 88 8.52 4.57 9.27
N ALA A 89 9.79 4.93 9.16
CA ALA A 89 10.94 4.10 9.52
C ALA A 89 11.62 4.62 10.78
N GLY A 90 11.98 3.73 11.72
CA GLY A 90 12.63 4.12 12.97
C GLY A 90 11.74 4.88 13.96
N THR A 91 10.42 4.71 13.83
CA THR A 91 9.38 5.44 14.59
C THR A 91 8.83 4.66 15.80
N GLY A 92 9.30 3.43 16.02
CA GLY A 92 8.92 2.57 17.15
C GLY A 92 7.43 2.22 17.19
N GLU A 93 6.92 1.99 18.41
CA GLU A 93 5.52 1.60 18.67
C GLU A 93 4.50 2.57 18.06
N ARG A 94 4.82 3.87 18.05
CA ARG A 94 3.95 4.86 17.43
C ARG A 94 3.81 4.60 15.94
N GLY A 95 4.91 4.37 15.24
CA GLY A 95 4.89 4.06 13.81
C GLY A 95 4.12 2.79 13.48
N MET A 96 4.21 1.77 14.35
CA MET A 96 3.41 0.54 14.20
C MET A 96 1.92 0.83 14.29
N ARG A 97 1.49 1.56 15.34
CA ARG A 97 0.09 1.96 15.50
C ARG A 97 -0.40 2.83 14.34
N ASP A 98 0.41 3.76 13.86
CA ASP A 98 0.05 4.63 12.74
C ASP A 98 -0.14 3.81 11.44
N ALA A 99 0.69 2.77 11.21
CA ALA A 99 0.55 1.87 10.07
C ALA A 99 -0.74 1.02 10.15
N LEU A 100 -1.05 0.46 11.33
CA LEU A 100 -2.28 -0.29 11.56
C LEU A 100 -3.52 0.59 11.44
N ALA A 101 -3.49 1.80 12.01
CA ALA A 101 -4.58 2.76 11.88
C ALA A 101 -4.83 3.18 10.42
N THR A 102 -3.78 3.21 9.59
CA THR A 102 -3.91 3.45 8.15
C THR A 102 -4.64 2.30 7.46
N CYS A 103 -4.34 1.05 7.82
CA CYS A 103 -5.09 -0.12 7.34
C CYS A 103 -6.56 -0.06 7.79
N ASP A 104 -6.82 0.24 9.06
CA ASP A 104 -8.18 0.35 9.61
C ASP A 104 -9.00 1.41 8.87
N ALA A 105 -8.42 2.60 8.67
CA ALA A 105 -9.09 3.70 8.00
C ALA A 105 -9.47 3.34 6.56
N LEU A 106 -8.54 2.76 5.78
CA LEU A 106 -8.87 2.34 4.41
C LEU A 106 -9.85 1.17 4.38
N ALA A 107 -9.73 0.22 5.30
CA ALA A 107 -10.63 -0.92 5.40
C ALA A 107 -12.08 -0.47 5.68
N GLN A 108 -12.28 0.54 6.52
CA GLN A 108 -13.60 1.12 6.78
C GLN A 108 -14.22 1.72 5.51
N GLU A 109 -13.47 2.53 4.77
CA GLU A 109 -13.93 3.15 3.51
C GLU A 109 -14.28 2.09 2.45
N LEU A 110 -13.49 1.02 2.37
CA LEU A 110 -13.68 -0.04 1.38
C LEU A 110 -14.60 -1.18 1.86
N LYS A 111 -15.07 -1.13 3.11
CA LYS A 111 -15.85 -2.21 3.76
C LYS A 111 -15.13 -3.57 3.71
N LEU A 112 -13.85 -3.55 4.04
CA LEU A 112 -12.97 -4.72 4.11
C LEU A 112 -12.50 -4.95 5.54
N ASN A 113 -11.81 -6.06 5.78
CA ASN A 113 -11.06 -6.24 7.03
C ASN A 113 -9.70 -5.53 6.94
N PRO A 114 -9.17 -4.98 8.05
CA PRO A 114 -7.85 -4.33 8.08
C PRO A 114 -6.72 -5.22 7.56
N GLU A 115 -6.77 -6.51 7.84
CA GLU A 115 -5.76 -7.50 7.41
C GLU A 115 -5.75 -7.72 5.89
N GLN A 116 -6.76 -7.21 5.16
CA GLN A 116 -6.80 -7.26 3.70
C GLN A 116 -6.10 -6.06 3.04
N ILE A 117 -5.52 -5.15 3.84
CA ILE A 117 -4.88 -3.91 3.38
C ILE A 117 -3.37 -4.00 3.59
N LEU A 118 -2.57 -3.66 2.58
CA LEU A 118 -1.12 -3.52 2.75
C LEU A 118 -0.71 -2.04 2.78
N PRO A 119 -0.10 -1.56 3.89
CA PRO A 119 0.39 -0.19 3.99
C PRO A 119 1.86 -0.10 3.51
N PHE A 120 2.15 0.76 2.54
CA PHE A 120 3.48 0.99 1.96
C PHE A 120 3.95 2.44 2.09
#